data_AF-A0A3P6RR08-F1
#
_entry.id   AF-A0A3P6RR08-F1
#
_cell.length_a   1.000
_cell.length_b   1.000
_cell.length_c   1.000
_cell.angle_alpha   90.00
_cell.angle_beta   90.00
_cell.angle_gamma   90.00
#
_symmetry.space_group_name_H-M   'P 1'
#
loop_
_entity.id
_entity.type
_entity.pdbx_description
1 polymer ?
#
loop_
_entity_poly.entity_id
_entity_poly.type
_entity_poly.pdbx_seq_one_letter_code
_entity_poly.pdbx_strand_id
1 'polypeptide(L)'
;MSSVQANAIRDFIAYDSSIFNETLRTRKYAKLNFTAKDSYYDIVKSLELWIQDRAFHRLEETNTRDTFEASVTEVNAFYDSNQNQIALMAGMLQSPFFNASLPRIMNYGAIGVVAGHEITHGFDDAGASYDEVGNRNNWWDADTYRNFEWKKTCFDEQYGSIAVEDLHVMVCFYLPLQFGWMFSFYFGLD
;
A
#
# COMPACT_ATOMS: atom_id res chain seq x y z
N MET A 1 0.29 18.62 -15.52
CA MET A 1 -0.58 18.19 -14.41
C MET A 1 -0.10 16.86 -13.85
N SER A 2 0.03 15.79 -14.64
CA SER A 2 0.61 14.51 -14.18
C SER A 2 2.03 14.60 -13.60
N SER A 3 2.88 15.48 -14.11
CA SER A 3 4.21 15.73 -13.52
C SER A 3 4.17 16.36 -12.12
N VAL A 4 3.12 17.14 -11.81
CA VAL A 4 2.93 17.73 -10.48
C VAL A 4 2.57 16.62 -9.49
N GLN A 5 1.63 15.74 -9.87
CA GLN A 5 1.26 14.55 -9.09
C GLN A 5 2.49 13.70 -8.77
N ALA A 6 3.25 13.31 -9.82
CA ALA A 6 4.39 12.42 -9.68
C ALA A 6 5.50 13.02 -8.80
N ASN A 7 5.78 14.32 -8.94
CA ASN A 7 6.79 15.00 -8.15
C ASN A 7 6.37 15.21 -6.68
N ALA A 8 5.07 15.12 -6.38
CA ALA A 8 4.54 15.25 -5.04
C ALA A 8 4.42 13.91 -4.30
N ILE A 9 4.69 12.78 -4.97
CA ILE A 9 4.69 11.47 -4.34
C ILE A 9 5.73 11.46 -3.21
N ARG A 10 5.27 11.12 -2.01
CA ARG A 10 6.11 10.92 -0.83
C ARG A 10 6.55 9.46 -0.74
N ASP A 11 7.65 9.19 -0.06
CA ASP A 11 8.13 7.85 0.19
C ASP A 11 8.18 7.51 1.68
N PHE A 12 7.87 6.26 1.99
CA PHE A 12 8.13 5.61 3.26
C PHE A 12 8.97 4.37 2.97
N ILE A 13 10.21 4.35 3.45
CA ILE A 13 11.16 3.27 3.14
C ILE A 13 11.57 2.56 4.43
N ALA A 14 11.37 1.25 4.45
CA ALA A 14 11.65 0.33 5.53
C ALA A 14 10.81 0.55 6.80
N TYR A 15 11.11 1.59 7.57
CA TYR A 15 10.50 1.88 8.85
C TYR A 15 10.69 3.34 9.27
N ASP A 16 9.79 3.84 10.12
CA ASP A 16 9.97 5.14 10.78
C ASP A 16 10.90 5.01 12.00
N SER A 17 11.86 5.92 12.15
CA SER A 17 12.83 5.87 13.25
C SER A 17 12.21 6.00 14.66
N SER A 18 10.98 6.53 14.77
CA SER A 18 10.25 6.66 16.04
C SER A 18 9.97 5.32 16.71
N ILE A 19 10.01 4.19 15.99
CA ILE A 19 9.84 2.86 16.60
C ILE A 19 10.93 2.55 17.65
N PHE A 20 12.12 3.14 17.49
CA PHE A 20 13.23 3.00 18.43
C PHE A 20 13.18 4.02 19.57
N ASN A 21 12.32 5.04 19.48
CA ASN A 21 12.15 6.03 20.53
C ASN A 21 11.27 5.44 21.65
N GLU A 22 11.89 5.09 22.76
CA GLU A 22 11.21 4.50 23.91
C GLU A 22 10.10 5.40 24.48
N THR A 23 10.31 6.73 24.52
CA THR A 23 9.29 7.66 25.03
C THR A 23 8.05 7.67 24.14
N LEU A 24 8.23 7.71 22.82
CA LEU A 24 7.11 7.68 21.87
C LEU A 24 6.40 6.33 21.89
N ARG A 25 7.16 5.24 21.95
CA ARG A 25 6.61 3.87 22.04
C ARG A 25 5.79 3.69 23.32
N THR A 26 6.35 4.03 24.49
CA THR A 26 5.64 3.93 25.78
C THR A 26 4.39 4.79 25.80
N ARG A 27 4.43 6.01 25.23
CA ARG A 27 3.24 6.86 25.11
C ARG A 27 2.17 6.22 24.20
N LYS A 28 2.55 5.68 23.04
CA LYS A 28 1.63 5.06 22.08
C LYS A 28 0.86 3.88 22.70
N TYR A 29 1.54 3.06 23.48
CA TYR A 29 0.97 1.85 24.11
C TYR A 29 0.50 2.05 25.55
N ALA A 30 0.51 3.28 26.10
CA ALA A 30 0.18 3.55 27.50
C ALA A 30 -1.24 3.12 27.93
N LYS A 31 -2.20 3.15 26.99
CA LYS A 31 -3.59 2.71 27.22
C LYS A 31 -3.80 1.20 27.03
N LEU A 32 -2.79 0.45 26.59
CA LEU A 32 -2.89 -0.98 26.35
C LEU A 32 -2.28 -1.73 27.54
N ASN A 33 -3.12 -2.35 28.37
CA ASN A 33 -2.70 -3.03 29.59
C ASN A 33 -3.19 -4.49 29.59
N PHE A 34 -2.25 -5.42 29.53
CA PHE A 34 -2.47 -6.84 29.74
C PHE A 34 -1.18 -7.48 30.26
N THR A 35 -1.31 -8.64 30.88
CA THR A 35 -0.22 -9.40 31.48
C THR A 35 -0.23 -10.83 30.95
N ALA A 36 0.86 -11.56 31.15
CA ALA A 36 0.96 -12.97 30.78
C ALA A 36 -0.03 -13.89 31.54
N LYS A 37 -0.78 -13.37 32.52
CA LYS A 37 -1.80 -14.11 33.27
C LYS A 37 -3.19 -13.99 32.66
N ASP A 38 -3.41 -13.01 31.78
CA ASP A 38 -4.71 -12.77 31.17
C ASP A 38 -5.02 -13.84 30.12
N SER A 39 -6.30 -14.12 29.91
CA SER A 39 -6.70 -15.08 28.87
C SER A 39 -6.44 -14.50 27.48
N TYR A 40 -6.27 -15.36 26.47
CA TYR A 40 -6.15 -14.91 25.08
C TYR A 40 -7.35 -14.05 24.67
N TYR A 41 -8.55 -14.40 25.12
CA TYR A 41 -9.76 -13.63 24.85
C TYR A 41 -9.67 -12.21 25.44
N ASP A 42 -9.20 -12.07 26.69
CA ASP A 42 -9.06 -10.76 27.33
C ASP A 42 -7.98 -9.91 26.65
N ILE A 43 -6.88 -10.51 26.22
CA ILE A 43 -5.81 -9.83 25.49
C ILE A 43 -6.33 -9.28 24.15
N VAL A 44 -7.00 -10.12 23.35
CA VAL A 44 -7.59 -9.70 22.07
C VAL A 44 -8.63 -8.62 22.29
N LYS A 45 -9.51 -8.78 23.27
CA LYS A 45 -10.52 -7.76 23.61
C LYS A 45 -9.90 -6.42 23.98
N SER A 46 -8.86 -6.43 24.82
CA SER A 46 -8.12 -5.21 25.19
C SER A 46 -7.46 -4.54 23.98
N LEU A 47 -6.90 -5.33 23.06
CA LEU A 47 -6.30 -4.83 21.83
C LEU A 47 -7.35 -4.18 20.93
N GLU A 48 -8.49 -4.84 20.70
CA GLU A 48 -9.58 -4.31 19.86
C GLU A 48 -10.14 -2.99 20.41
N LEU A 49 -10.38 -2.92 21.72
CA LEU A 49 -10.83 -1.69 22.37
C LEU A 49 -9.80 -0.55 22.21
N TRP A 50 -8.52 -0.87 22.31
CA TRP A 50 -7.44 0.11 22.10
C TRP A 50 -7.35 0.58 20.65
N ILE A 51 -7.52 -0.31 19.66
CA ILE A 51 -7.56 0.05 18.24
C ILE A 51 -8.73 0.98 17.96
N GLN A 52 -9.92 0.65 18.49
CA GLN A 52 -11.13 1.47 18.33
C GLN A 52 -11.00 2.85 18.98
N ASP A 53 -10.51 2.93 20.22
CA ASP A 53 -10.26 4.19 20.94
C ASP A 53 -9.33 5.10 20.14
N ARG A 54 -8.23 4.55 19.58
CA ARG A 54 -7.33 5.31 18.72
C ARG A 54 -8.00 5.77 17.43
N ALA A 55 -8.79 4.92 16.78
CA ALA A 55 -9.49 5.28 15.55
C ALA A 55 -10.48 6.44 15.79
N PHE A 56 -11.19 6.45 16.92
CA PHE A 56 -12.07 7.57 17.28
C PHE A 56 -11.29 8.85 17.59
N HIS A 57 -10.19 8.78 18.34
CA HIS A 57 -9.37 9.97 18.63
C HIS A 57 -8.79 10.61 17.36
N ARG A 58 -8.48 9.83 16.32
CA ARG A 58 -8.03 10.39 15.04
C ARG A 58 -9.01 11.31 14.35
N LEU A 59 -10.31 11.18 14.64
CA LEU A 59 -11.31 12.08 14.07
C LEU A 59 -11.12 13.54 14.55
N GLU A 60 -10.43 13.73 15.67
CA GLU A 60 -10.10 15.04 16.25
C GLU A 60 -8.73 15.56 15.79
N GLU A 61 -7.91 14.71 15.17
CA GLU A 61 -6.55 15.01 14.75
C GLU A 61 -6.53 15.50 13.29
N THR A 62 -5.59 16.40 12.98
CA THR A 62 -5.37 16.80 11.58
C THR A 62 -4.51 15.75 10.88
N ASN A 63 -4.90 15.34 9.67
CA ASN A 63 -4.07 14.45 8.86
C ASN A 63 -2.82 15.19 8.35
N THR A 64 -1.67 14.87 8.94
CA THR A 64 -0.35 15.44 8.62
C THR A 64 0.35 14.73 7.44
N ARG A 65 -0.24 13.64 6.92
CA ARG A 65 0.26 12.83 5.78
C ARG A 65 1.68 12.29 5.95
N ASP A 66 2.20 12.29 7.16
CA ASP A 66 3.57 11.91 7.52
C ASP A 66 3.69 10.52 8.13
N THR A 67 2.57 9.81 8.28
CA THR A 67 2.55 8.50 8.89
C THR A 67 2.01 7.45 7.95
N PHE A 68 2.79 6.40 7.75
CA PHE A 68 2.29 5.15 7.18
C PHE A 68 2.00 4.16 8.30
N GLU A 69 0.78 3.64 8.34
CA GLU A 69 0.38 2.65 9.32
C GLU A 69 0.23 1.27 8.70
N ALA A 70 1.33 0.53 8.69
CA ALA A 70 1.35 -0.90 8.42
C ALA A 70 2.45 -1.57 9.24
N SER A 71 2.47 -2.90 9.26
CA SER A 71 3.58 -3.62 9.85
C SER A 71 4.81 -3.51 8.94
N VAL A 72 5.91 -2.97 9.48
CA VAL A 72 7.18 -2.86 8.75
C VAL A 72 7.82 -4.21 8.43
N THR A 73 7.37 -5.29 9.07
CA THR A 73 7.88 -6.65 8.85
C THR A 73 7.17 -7.38 7.72
N GLU A 74 6.11 -6.81 7.15
CA GLU A 74 5.43 -7.40 6.00
C GLU A 74 6.35 -7.42 4.78
N VAL A 75 6.27 -8.52 4.02
CA VAL A 75 6.92 -8.63 2.71
C VAL A 75 5.96 -8.04 1.68
N ASN A 76 5.78 -6.72 1.73
CA ASN A 76 4.84 -6.02 0.87
C ASN A 76 5.24 -4.55 0.60
N ALA A 77 4.57 -3.97 -0.39
CA ALA A 77 4.63 -2.56 -0.76
C ALA A 77 3.22 -2.02 -1.00
N PHE A 78 3.05 -0.71 -0.84
CA PHE A 78 1.74 -0.07 -0.97
C PHE A 78 1.84 1.33 -1.54
N TYR A 79 0.72 1.78 -2.11
CA TYR A 79 0.44 3.19 -2.40
C TYR A 79 -0.81 3.64 -1.63
N ASP A 80 -0.71 4.78 -0.94
CA ASP A 80 -1.82 5.43 -0.27
C ASP A 80 -2.23 6.71 -1.02
N SER A 81 -3.39 6.65 -1.70
CA SER A 81 -3.92 7.77 -2.49
C SER A 81 -4.26 9.00 -1.63
N ASN A 82 -4.66 8.82 -0.37
CA ASN A 82 -5.00 9.95 0.51
C ASN A 82 -3.75 10.68 1.00
N GLN A 83 -2.60 10.02 1.00
CA GLN A 83 -1.32 10.62 1.37
C GLN A 83 -0.47 11.01 0.17
N ASN A 84 -0.81 10.50 -1.04
CA ASN A 84 0.04 10.52 -2.22
C ASN A 84 1.43 9.97 -1.85
N GLN A 85 1.47 8.76 -1.30
CA GLN A 85 2.66 8.15 -0.71
C GLN A 85 2.86 6.71 -1.16
N ILE A 86 4.08 6.36 -1.57
CA ILE A 86 4.53 4.97 -1.70
C ILE A 86 5.17 4.48 -0.40
N ALA A 87 4.98 3.22 -0.06
CA ALA A 87 5.54 2.62 1.13
C ALA A 87 6.16 1.25 0.82
N LEU A 88 7.48 1.15 0.98
CA LEU A 88 8.23 -0.10 0.81
C LEU A 88 8.63 -0.63 2.20
N MET A 89 7.99 -1.70 2.67
CA MET A 89 8.22 -2.22 4.02
C MET A 89 9.61 -2.85 4.15
N ALA A 90 10.17 -2.83 5.36
CA ALA A 90 11.50 -3.42 5.63
C ALA A 90 11.53 -4.91 5.27
N GLY A 91 10.43 -5.64 5.50
CA GLY A 91 10.29 -7.04 5.11
C GLY A 91 10.40 -7.29 3.61
N MET A 92 10.13 -6.31 2.75
CA MET A 92 10.30 -6.45 1.30
C MET A 92 11.73 -6.14 0.83
N LEU A 93 12.52 -5.41 1.61
CA LEU A 93 13.88 -4.98 1.24
C LEU A 93 14.94 -6.06 1.53
N GLN A 94 14.64 -7.28 1.09
CA GLN A 94 15.52 -8.45 1.19
C GLN A 94 15.51 -9.24 -0.11
N SER A 95 16.41 -10.22 -0.25
CA SER A 95 16.43 -11.09 -1.42
C SER A 95 15.15 -11.92 -1.50
N PRO A 96 14.58 -12.14 -2.70
CA PRO A 96 15.13 -11.82 -4.03
C PRO A 96 14.88 -10.39 -4.52
N PHE A 97 14.11 -9.57 -3.79
CA PHE A 97 13.69 -8.24 -4.25
C PHE A 97 14.81 -7.21 -4.23
N PHE A 98 15.59 -7.19 -3.16
CA PHE A 98 16.69 -6.25 -2.99
C PHE A 98 17.91 -6.89 -2.31
N ASN A 99 19.08 -6.62 -2.86
CA ASN A 99 20.35 -6.88 -2.20
C ASN A 99 21.41 -5.92 -2.74
N ALA A 100 22.06 -5.16 -1.86
CA ALA A 100 23.09 -4.19 -2.24
C ALA A 100 24.33 -4.83 -2.90
N SER A 101 24.55 -6.13 -2.68
CA SER A 101 25.65 -6.89 -3.27
C SER A 101 25.34 -7.46 -4.67
N LEU A 102 24.06 -7.45 -5.10
CA LEU A 102 23.67 -7.95 -6.41
C LEU A 102 23.89 -6.88 -7.51
N PRO A 103 24.09 -7.30 -8.78
CA PRO A 103 24.12 -6.38 -9.90
C PRO A 103 22.87 -5.49 -9.93
N ARG A 104 23.03 -4.20 -10.24
CA ARG A 104 21.91 -3.23 -10.27
C ARG A 104 20.73 -3.72 -11.10
N ILE A 105 20.98 -4.42 -12.21
CA ILE A 105 19.93 -4.96 -13.08
C ILE A 105 18.97 -5.90 -12.35
N MET A 106 19.46 -6.68 -11.37
CA MET A 106 18.60 -7.55 -10.56
C MET A 106 17.72 -6.73 -9.63
N ASN A 107 18.29 -5.71 -8.97
CA ASN A 107 17.50 -4.80 -8.13
C ASN A 107 16.48 -3.99 -8.96
N TYR A 108 16.83 -3.52 -10.16
CA TYR A 108 15.89 -2.83 -11.05
C TYR A 108 14.77 -3.75 -11.54
N GLY A 109 15.09 -5.00 -11.88
CA GLY A 109 14.09 -5.98 -12.34
C GLY A 109 13.18 -6.49 -11.23
N ALA A 110 13.60 -6.38 -9.96
CA ALA A 110 12.82 -6.80 -8.82
C ALA A 110 12.24 -5.59 -8.06
N ILE A 111 12.95 -5.03 -7.06
CA ILE A 111 12.43 -3.89 -6.28
C ILE A 111 12.14 -2.65 -7.15
N GLY A 112 12.83 -2.47 -8.28
CA GLY A 112 12.54 -1.38 -9.21
C GLY A 112 11.18 -1.52 -9.90
N VAL A 113 10.77 -2.74 -10.25
CA VAL A 113 9.43 -3.01 -10.80
C VAL A 113 8.37 -2.76 -9.73
N VAL A 114 8.64 -3.17 -8.49
CA VAL A 114 7.73 -2.94 -7.35
C VAL A 114 7.55 -1.44 -7.11
N ALA A 115 8.63 -0.66 -7.03
CA ALA A 115 8.53 0.79 -6.88
C ALA A 115 7.77 1.44 -8.05
N GLY A 116 7.99 0.98 -9.29
CA GLY A 116 7.25 1.46 -10.46
C GLY A 116 5.76 1.10 -10.41
N HIS A 117 5.42 -0.08 -9.89
CA HIS A 117 4.04 -0.52 -9.66
C HIS A 117 3.33 0.40 -8.66
N GLU A 118 3.94 0.65 -7.50
CA GLU A 118 3.35 1.54 -6.49
C GLU A 118 3.20 2.98 -6.98
N ILE A 119 4.16 3.50 -7.75
CA ILE A 119 4.02 4.82 -8.38
C ILE A 119 2.84 4.83 -9.35
N THR A 120 2.60 3.73 -10.07
CA THR A 120 1.51 3.64 -11.04
C THR A 120 0.13 3.64 -10.38
N HIS A 121 0.01 3.19 -9.12
CA HIS A 121 -1.24 3.34 -8.35
C HIS A 121 -1.64 4.79 -8.13
N GLY A 122 -0.73 5.76 -8.20
CA GLY A 122 -1.10 7.19 -8.21
C GLY A 122 -1.85 7.64 -9.47
N PHE A 123 -1.92 6.78 -10.49
CA PHE A 123 -2.47 7.09 -11.80
C PHE A 123 -3.37 5.98 -12.35
N ASP A 124 -3.64 4.92 -11.58
CA ASP A 124 -4.61 3.91 -11.97
C ASP A 124 -6.04 4.45 -11.88
N ASP A 125 -7.04 3.61 -12.14
CA ASP A 125 -8.45 4.00 -12.14
C ASP A 125 -8.90 4.65 -10.82
N ALA A 126 -8.41 4.14 -9.68
CA ALA A 126 -8.69 4.70 -8.37
C ALA A 126 -7.82 5.94 -8.08
N GLY A 127 -6.52 5.84 -8.31
CA GLY A 127 -5.53 6.89 -8.03
C GLY A 127 -5.72 8.14 -8.85
N ALA A 128 -6.13 8.02 -10.11
CA ALA A 128 -6.43 9.14 -11.00
C ALA A 128 -7.53 10.06 -10.45
N SER A 129 -8.34 9.60 -9.50
CA SER A 129 -9.36 10.42 -8.83
C SER A 129 -8.81 11.30 -7.70
N TYR A 130 -7.53 11.18 -7.34
CA TYR A 130 -6.88 11.90 -6.23
C TYR A 130 -5.80 12.85 -6.75
N ASP A 131 -5.79 14.09 -6.25
CA ASP A 131 -4.80 15.11 -6.62
C ASP A 131 -3.48 14.98 -5.84
N GLU A 132 -2.56 15.93 -6.02
CA GLU A 132 -1.18 15.80 -5.55
C GLU A 132 -1.07 15.89 -4.02
N VAL A 133 -2.12 16.41 -3.39
CA VAL A 133 -2.25 16.48 -1.94
C VAL A 133 -3.12 15.37 -1.35
N GLY A 134 -3.61 14.45 -2.19
CA GLY A 134 -4.40 13.29 -1.78
C GLY A 134 -5.89 13.57 -1.58
N ASN A 135 -6.43 14.65 -2.16
CA ASN A 135 -7.86 14.92 -2.13
C ASN A 135 -8.54 14.31 -3.35
N ARG A 136 -9.76 13.79 -3.15
CA ARG A 136 -10.57 13.32 -4.27
C ARG A 136 -11.07 14.50 -5.09
N ASN A 137 -10.47 14.74 -6.24
CA ASN A 137 -10.74 15.90 -7.09
C ASN A 137 -10.51 15.54 -8.56
N ASN A 138 -11.31 16.11 -9.47
CA ASN A 138 -11.04 15.96 -10.89
C ASN A 138 -10.03 17.03 -11.34
N TRP A 139 -8.77 16.63 -11.40
CA TRP A 139 -7.63 17.47 -11.82
C TRP A 139 -7.21 17.24 -13.28
N TRP A 140 -7.93 16.40 -14.02
CA TRP A 140 -7.64 16.08 -15.41
C TRP A 140 -8.31 17.05 -16.36
N ASP A 141 -7.62 17.36 -17.45
CA ASP A 141 -8.28 17.90 -18.64
C ASP A 141 -9.21 16.85 -19.26
N ALA A 142 -10.37 17.28 -19.79
CA ALA A 142 -11.41 16.39 -20.28
C ALA A 142 -10.95 15.47 -21.43
N ASP A 143 -10.13 15.99 -22.36
CA ASP A 143 -9.62 15.19 -23.47
C ASP A 143 -8.60 14.17 -22.98
N THR A 144 -7.78 14.55 -21.98
CA THR A 144 -6.81 13.63 -21.36
C THR A 144 -7.53 12.50 -20.61
N TYR A 145 -8.57 12.82 -19.84
CA TYR A 145 -9.34 11.82 -19.10
C TYR A 145 -10.06 10.84 -20.05
N ARG A 146 -10.63 11.34 -21.16
CA ARG A 146 -11.23 10.48 -22.18
C ARG A 146 -10.21 9.51 -22.79
N ASN A 147 -8.98 9.98 -23.05
CA ASN A 147 -7.92 9.14 -23.57
C ASN A 147 -7.42 8.11 -22.54
N PHE A 148 -7.41 8.47 -21.26
CA PHE A 148 -7.11 7.55 -20.17
C PHE A 148 -8.14 6.41 -20.11
N GLU A 149 -9.44 6.73 -20.09
CA GLU A 149 -10.51 5.74 -20.08
C GLU A 149 -10.45 4.81 -21.30
N TRP A 150 -10.19 5.36 -22.49
CA TRP A 150 -10.04 4.54 -23.70
C TRP A 150 -8.85 3.56 -23.62
N LYS A 151 -7.71 4.00 -23.06
CA LYS A 151 -6.55 3.12 -22.86
C LYS A 151 -6.82 2.03 -21.83
N LYS A 152 -7.56 2.36 -20.76
CA LYS A 152 -7.96 1.41 -19.71
C LYS A 152 -8.78 0.26 -20.29
N THR A 153 -9.71 0.55 -21.21
CA THR A 153 -10.54 -0.49 -21.87
C THR A 153 -9.71 -1.59 -22.55
N CYS A 154 -8.54 -1.25 -23.10
CA CYS A 154 -7.63 -2.25 -23.69
C CYS A 154 -7.13 -3.27 -22.65
N PHE A 155 -6.84 -2.82 -21.43
CA PHE A 155 -6.46 -3.71 -20.34
C PHE A 155 -7.64 -4.55 -19.84
N ASP A 156 -8.83 -3.95 -19.72
CA ASP A 156 -10.05 -4.67 -19.34
C ASP A 156 -10.33 -5.82 -20.32
N GLU A 157 -10.22 -5.56 -21.63
CA GLU A 157 -10.38 -6.58 -22.68
C GLU A 157 -9.29 -7.65 -22.63
N GLN A 158 -8.02 -7.23 -22.49
CA GLN A 158 -6.89 -8.14 -22.42
C GLN A 158 -7.04 -9.14 -21.28
N TYR A 159 -7.22 -8.63 -20.06
CA TYR A 159 -7.25 -9.49 -18.87
C TYR A 159 -8.61 -10.20 -18.69
N GLY A 160 -9.71 -9.59 -19.12
CA GLY A 160 -11.03 -10.23 -19.11
C GLY A 160 -11.14 -11.44 -20.06
N SER A 161 -10.23 -11.56 -21.03
CA SER A 161 -10.14 -12.71 -21.95
C SER A 161 -9.37 -13.90 -21.37
N ILE A 162 -8.71 -13.75 -20.21
CA ILE A 162 -7.93 -14.81 -19.58
C ILE A 162 -8.86 -15.70 -18.77
N ALA A 163 -8.85 -17.00 -19.09
CA ALA A 163 -9.51 -18.04 -18.31
C ALA A 163 -8.47 -18.75 -17.44
N VAL A 164 -8.79 -18.96 -16.15
CA VAL A 164 -8.00 -19.81 -15.26
C VAL A 164 -8.66 -21.19 -15.25
N GLU A 165 -7.99 -22.16 -15.89
CA GLU A 165 -8.55 -23.49 -16.22
C GLU A 165 -9.11 -24.22 -14.98
N ASP A 166 -8.47 -24.05 -13.81
CA ASP A 166 -8.88 -24.74 -12.59
C ASP A 166 -10.05 -24.08 -11.84
N LEU A 167 -10.41 -22.84 -12.17
CA LEU A 167 -11.42 -22.08 -11.42
C LEU A 167 -12.75 -21.92 -12.15
N HIS A 168 -12.84 -22.16 -13.47
CA HIS A 168 -14.06 -21.91 -14.27
C HIS A 168 -14.67 -20.50 -14.02
N VAL A 169 -13.86 -19.53 -13.58
CA VAL A 169 -14.25 -18.13 -13.37
C VAL A 169 -13.46 -17.27 -14.36
N MET A 170 -14.13 -16.34 -15.04
CA MET A 170 -13.45 -15.30 -15.81
C MET A 170 -12.81 -14.31 -14.84
N VAL A 171 -11.54 -13.95 -15.08
CA VAL A 171 -10.85 -13.00 -14.21
C VAL A 171 -11.41 -11.59 -14.47
N CYS A 172 -12.40 -11.20 -13.68
CA CYS A 172 -12.87 -9.81 -13.62
C CYS A 172 -11.96 -9.02 -12.67
N PHE A 173 -11.04 -8.22 -13.22
CA PHE A 173 -10.28 -7.23 -12.45
C PHE A 173 -11.19 -6.04 -12.06
N TYR A 174 -12.15 -6.28 -11.17
CA TYR A 174 -12.96 -5.22 -10.51
C TYR A 174 -12.48 -4.93 -9.08
N LEU A 175 -11.36 -5.51 -8.69
CA LEU A 175 -10.68 -5.19 -7.44
C LEU A 175 -9.66 -4.10 -7.75
N PRO A 176 -9.62 -3.00 -6.96
CA PRO A 176 -8.49 -2.08 -7.03
C PRO A 176 -7.23 -2.93 -6.92
N LEU A 177 -6.20 -2.60 -7.70
CA LEU A 177 -4.99 -3.39 -7.92
C LEU A 177 -4.24 -3.84 -6.63
N GLN A 178 -4.71 -3.48 -5.44
CA GLN A 178 -4.31 -4.03 -4.14
C GLN A 178 -4.29 -5.57 -4.05
N PHE A 179 -5.15 -6.29 -4.78
CA PHE A 179 -5.26 -7.76 -4.64
C PHE A 179 -4.49 -8.58 -5.68
N GLY A 180 -3.87 -7.97 -6.69
CA GLY A 180 -3.13 -8.69 -7.74
C GLY A 180 -1.94 -9.52 -7.21
N TRP A 181 -1.40 -9.13 -6.06
CA TRP A 181 -0.26 -9.82 -5.43
C TRP A 181 -0.64 -11.12 -4.71
N MET A 182 -1.88 -11.27 -4.23
CA MET A 182 -2.24 -12.44 -3.42
C MET A 182 -2.35 -13.73 -4.24
N PHE A 183 -2.61 -13.64 -5.56
CA PHE A 183 -2.77 -14.81 -6.43
C PHE A 183 -1.50 -15.23 -7.18
N SER A 184 -0.50 -14.35 -7.38
CA SER A 184 0.72 -14.72 -8.11
C SER A 184 1.80 -15.42 -7.27
N PHE A 185 1.73 -15.38 -5.93
CA PHE A 185 2.79 -15.93 -5.07
C PHE A 185 2.43 -17.23 -4.33
N TYR A 186 1.19 -17.71 -4.42
CA TYR A 186 0.82 -19.01 -3.84
C TYR A 186 1.06 -20.21 -4.78
N PHE A 187 1.35 -19.97 -6.06
CA PHE A 187 1.79 -21.01 -7.00
C PHE A 187 3.31 -21.02 -7.12
N GLY A 188 3.95 -21.60 -6.11
CA GLY A 188 5.40 -21.76 -6.10
C GLY A 188 5.93 -22.19 -4.74
N LEU A 189 5.53 -23.38 -4.30
CA LEU A 189 6.30 -24.36 -3.51
C LEU A 189 5.29 -25.41 -2.98
N ASP A 190 4.94 -26.36 -3.85
CA ASP A 190 4.78 -27.79 -3.59
C ASP A 190 4.77 -28.54 -4.93
#